data_AF-A0A8T2VV28-F1
#
_entry.id   AF-A0A8T2VV28-F1
#
_cell.length_a   1.000
_cell.length_b   1.000
_cell.length_c   1.000
_cell.angle_alpha   90.00
_cell.angle_beta   90.00
_cell.angle_gamma   90.00
#
_symmetry.space_group_name_H-M   'P 1'
#
loop_
_entity.id
_entity.type
_entity.pdbx_description
1 polymer ?
#
loop_
_entity_poly.entity_id
_entity_poly.type
_entity_poly.pdbx_seq_one_letter_code
_entity_poly.pdbx_strand_id
1 'polypeptide(L)'
;MEVIPSCCAYNYVVTAHKPTSVSHSAVGHFTAPEDLNLIISKSTRLEIHKLTPQGLQGCLDVPIFGRISVVKLFRPRGERKDLLFLLTERYRFCVLEFNEAKRELITRAHGDVADKVGRPCEAGQIGIIDPDCRLIGLHLYDGHFKIIPIVDGALQEAFNVRLDELKVLDLAFLHGCAVPTLAVLFEDTKEQRHIKTYQVSVKDKELRDGPWSEACLDSGSSLVVPVRNTSGAVVIGEQAAIYLSDSSVCSASIKPTMVKAFASVGDDGSRYLLGDYLGNLFLLHYEMLAKVQIALTKVISGVGGLEHKEYRSFQTPFSKNTAASQGFIDGDLVEQILDLPVEGREAVFAELKGEIDPETVLQFVEELSRTLH
;
A
#
# COMPACT_ATOMS: atom_id res chain seq x y z
N MET A 1 16.12 -4.86 47.26
CA MET A 1 15.13 -3.87 47.74
C MET A 1 15.71 -2.50 47.45
N GLU A 2 15.18 -1.80 46.46
CA GLU A 2 15.54 -0.39 46.22
C GLU A 2 15.00 0.45 47.38
N VAL A 3 15.88 1.26 47.98
CA VAL A 3 15.54 2.09 49.14
C VAL A 3 14.77 3.32 48.64
N ILE A 4 13.53 3.47 49.10
CA ILE A 4 12.65 4.58 48.74
C ILE A 4 13.16 5.88 49.42
N PRO A 5 13.57 6.92 48.67
CA PRO A 5 14.12 8.14 49.25
C PRO A 5 13.08 8.94 50.06
N SER A 6 13.41 9.30 51.30
CA SER A 6 12.47 9.91 52.26
C SER A 6 12.04 11.36 51.95
N CYS A 7 12.56 11.99 50.90
CA CYS A 7 12.37 13.42 50.61
C CYS A 7 11.72 13.73 49.24
N CYS A 8 11.17 12.74 48.54
CA CYS A 8 10.52 12.96 47.24
C CYS A 8 8.99 13.09 47.37
N ALA A 9 8.39 14.02 46.63
CA ALA A 9 6.94 14.10 46.47
C ALA A 9 6.46 12.91 45.60
N TYR A 10 5.53 12.12 46.13
CA TYR A 10 4.95 10.97 45.44
C TYR A 10 3.62 11.36 44.80
N ASN A 11 3.50 11.15 43.49
CA ASN A 11 2.25 11.34 42.77
C ASN A 11 1.72 9.98 42.30
N TYR A 12 0.43 9.72 42.52
CA TYR A 12 -0.26 8.53 42.00
C TYR A 12 -1.05 8.91 40.75
N VAL A 13 -0.73 8.29 39.62
CA VAL A 13 -1.39 8.54 38.34
C VAL A 13 -2.08 7.27 37.88
N VAL A 14 -3.39 7.35 37.61
CA VAL A 14 -4.20 6.23 37.15
C VAL A 14 -5.07 6.64 35.96
N THR A 15 -5.22 5.73 35.00
CA THR A 15 -6.08 5.93 33.84
C THR A 15 -7.53 5.67 34.22
N ALA A 16 -8.35 6.72 34.26
CA ALA A 16 -9.79 6.58 34.52
C ALA A 16 -10.55 5.93 33.35
N HIS A 17 -10.19 6.28 32.11
CA HIS A 17 -10.79 5.72 30.90
C HIS A 17 -9.69 5.30 29.91
N LYS A 18 -9.80 4.07 29.39
CA LYS A 18 -8.85 3.54 28.40
C LYS A 18 -8.92 4.37 27.09
N PRO A 19 -7.83 4.45 26.30
CA PRO A 19 -7.86 5.11 25.00
C PRO A 19 -8.87 4.44 24.06
N THR A 20 -9.70 5.23 23.39
CA THR A 20 -10.76 4.76 22.48
C THR A 20 -10.44 4.98 21.01
N SER A 21 -9.60 5.96 20.70
CA SER A 21 -9.22 6.29 19.32
C SER A 21 -8.39 5.16 18.70
N VAL A 22 -8.81 4.69 17.52
CA VAL A 22 -8.09 3.70 16.73
C VAL A 22 -7.01 4.40 15.93
N SER A 23 -5.75 4.05 16.18
CA SER A 23 -4.61 4.62 15.45
C SER A 23 -4.21 3.78 14.25
N HIS A 24 -4.22 2.45 14.38
CA HIS A 24 -3.87 1.52 13.31
C HIS A 24 -4.77 0.30 13.37
N SER A 25 -4.89 -0.37 12.22
CA SER A 25 -5.48 -1.68 12.12
C SER A 25 -4.70 -2.55 11.14
N ALA A 26 -4.76 -3.86 11.37
CA ALA A 26 -4.21 -4.86 10.46
C ALA A 26 -5.19 -6.03 10.35
N VAL A 27 -5.32 -6.58 9.16
CA VAL A 27 -6.16 -7.75 8.86
C VAL A 27 -5.28 -8.86 8.33
N GLY A 28 -5.49 -10.08 8.82
CA GLY A 28 -4.72 -11.26 8.42
C GLY A 28 -5.05 -12.47 9.30
N HIS A 29 -4.25 -13.52 9.21
CA HIS A 29 -4.46 -14.79 9.91
C HIS A 29 -3.47 -14.96 11.04
N PHE A 30 -3.74 -14.29 12.17
CA PHE A 30 -2.78 -14.16 13.27
C PHE A 30 -2.97 -15.22 14.37
N THR A 31 -4.22 -15.54 14.70
CA THR A 31 -4.57 -16.47 15.78
C THR A 31 -4.45 -17.92 15.34
N ALA A 32 -4.94 -18.24 14.14
CA ALA A 32 -4.81 -19.53 13.47
C ALA A 32 -4.75 -19.31 11.95
N PRO A 33 -4.25 -20.29 11.16
CA PRO A 33 -4.13 -20.15 9.70
C PRO A 33 -5.47 -19.90 8.99
N GLU A 34 -6.56 -20.48 9.50
CA GLU A 34 -7.91 -20.37 8.92
C GLU A 34 -8.70 -19.19 9.48
N ASP A 35 -8.25 -18.62 10.60
CA ASP A 35 -8.97 -17.58 11.30
C ASP A 35 -8.63 -16.21 10.71
N LEU A 36 -9.62 -15.53 10.15
CA LEU A 36 -9.44 -14.13 9.76
C LEU A 36 -9.54 -13.24 11.00
N ASN A 37 -8.50 -12.46 11.24
CA ASN A 37 -8.37 -11.60 12.41
C ASN A 37 -8.36 -10.11 12.04
N LEU A 38 -8.92 -9.30 12.93
CA LEU A 38 -8.78 -7.85 12.94
C LEU A 38 -7.98 -7.46 14.18
N ILE A 39 -6.81 -6.89 13.97
CA ILE A 39 -5.96 -6.33 15.01
C ILE A 39 -6.14 -4.82 15.02
N ILE A 40 -6.41 -4.26 16.19
CA ILE A 40 -6.68 -2.84 16.39
C ILE A 40 -5.68 -2.31 17.42
N SER A 41 -4.97 -1.23 17.10
CA SER A 41 -4.19 -0.49 18.08
C SER A 41 -4.89 0.79 18.51
N LYS A 42 -4.97 0.99 19.82
CA LYS A 42 -5.52 2.20 20.45
C LYS A 42 -4.46 2.82 21.34
N SER A 43 -3.59 3.64 20.75
CA SER A 43 -2.44 4.27 21.41
C SER A 43 -1.51 3.28 22.12
N THR A 44 -1.77 2.95 23.39
CA THR A 44 -0.97 2.03 24.23
C THR A 44 -1.63 0.66 24.42
N ARG A 45 -2.69 0.35 23.67
CA ARG A 45 -3.38 -0.94 23.74
C ARG A 45 -3.47 -1.62 22.40
N LEU A 46 -3.42 -2.94 22.43
CA LEU A 46 -3.58 -3.81 21.28
C LEU A 46 -4.76 -4.74 21.55
N GLU A 47 -5.75 -4.71 20.67
CA GLU A 47 -6.93 -5.56 20.69
C GLU A 47 -6.89 -6.50 19.50
N ILE A 48 -7.15 -7.79 19.73
CA ILE A 48 -7.19 -8.83 18.70
C ILE A 48 -8.60 -9.39 18.66
N HIS A 49 -9.19 -9.36 17.48
CA HIS A 49 -10.52 -9.88 17.21
C HIS A 49 -10.47 -10.98 16.15
N LYS A 50 -11.33 -11.98 16.27
CA LYS A 50 -11.61 -12.98 15.24
C LYS A 50 -12.91 -12.60 14.52
N LEU A 51 -12.89 -12.66 13.19
CA LEU A 51 -14.09 -12.47 12.39
C LEU A 51 -14.92 -13.75 12.44
N THR A 52 -16.19 -13.61 12.79
CA THR A 52 -17.18 -14.68 12.83
C THR A 52 -18.42 -14.28 12.02
N PRO A 53 -19.29 -15.21 11.62
CA PRO A 53 -20.55 -14.88 10.95
C PRO A 53 -21.45 -13.93 11.76
N GLN A 54 -21.32 -13.92 13.10
CA GLN A 54 -22.08 -13.06 14.00
C GLN A 54 -21.43 -11.67 14.19
N GLY A 55 -20.22 -11.46 13.64
CA GLY A 55 -19.46 -10.23 13.79
C GLY A 55 -18.07 -10.45 14.38
N LEU A 56 -17.52 -9.43 15.03
CA LEU A 56 -16.18 -9.47 15.62
C LEU A 56 -16.23 -10.07 17.04
N GLN A 57 -15.53 -11.18 17.22
CA GLN A 57 -15.34 -11.81 18.52
C GLN A 57 -14.00 -11.38 19.12
N GLY A 58 -14.02 -10.73 20.28
CA GLY A 58 -12.79 -10.34 21.00
C GLY A 58 -12.01 -11.56 21.50
N CYS A 59 -10.73 -11.63 21.12
CA CYS A 59 -9.81 -12.68 21.55
C CYS A 59 -8.90 -12.20 22.69
N LEU A 60 -8.32 -11.00 22.57
CA LEU A 60 -7.32 -10.48 23.50
C LEU A 60 -7.34 -8.94 23.55
N ASP A 61 -7.20 -8.35 24.75
CA ASP A 61 -6.91 -6.92 24.99
C ASP A 61 -5.68 -6.85 25.91
N VAL A 62 -4.56 -6.36 25.38
CA VAL A 62 -3.30 -6.22 26.15
C VAL A 62 -2.77 -4.79 26.13
N PRO A 63 -2.18 -4.34 27.25
CA PRO A 63 -1.41 -3.10 27.26
C PRO A 63 -0.04 -3.31 26.61
N ILE A 64 0.42 -2.30 25.89
CA ILE A 64 1.79 -2.16 25.40
C ILE A 64 2.43 -0.99 26.17
N PHE A 65 3.63 -1.20 26.70
CA PHE A 65 4.39 -0.16 27.41
C PHE A 65 5.08 0.80 26.44
N GLY A 66 4.28 1.46 25.60
CA GLY A 66 4.69 2.42 24.60
C GLY A 66 3.50 2.81 23.72
N ARG A 67 3.54 4.01 23.15
CA ARG A 67 2.57 4.40 22.11
C ARG A 67 2.95 3.70 20.81
N ILE A 68 1.99 3.00 20.23
CA ILE A 68 2.18 2.20 19.02
C ILE A 68 2.21 3.14 17.81
N SER A 69 3.29 3.07 17.04
CA SER A 69 3.50 3.87 15.81
C SER A 69 3.34 3.07 14.53
N VAL A 70 3.64 1.76 14.54
CA VAL A 70 3.45 0.89 13.37
C VAL A 70 2.90 -0.46 13.82
N VAL A 71 1.94 -0.98 13.06
CA VAL A 71 1.38 -2.34 13.19
C VAL A 71 1.31 -2.96 11.80
N LYS A 72 2.02 -4.07 11.59
CA LYS A 72 1.98 -4.81 10.32
C LYS A 72 1.96 -6.32 10.56
N LEU A 73 1.08 -7.01 9.86
CA LEU A 73 1.09 -8.47 9.78
C LEU A 73 1.95 -8.92 8.61
N PHE A 74 2.67 -10.02 8.79
CA PHE A 74 3.48 -10.63 7.76
C PHE A 74 3.65 -12.12 8.04
N ARG A 75 3.88 -12.92 6.99
CA ARG A 75 4.06 -14.37 7.10
C ARG A 75 5.38 -14.78 6.47
N PRO A 76 6.46 -14.94 7.26
CA PRO A 76 7.71 -15.46 6.76
C PRO A 76 7.57 -16.86 6.17
N ARG A 77 8.48 -17.22 5.25
CA ARG A 77 8.52 -18.57 4.68
C ARG A 77 8.69 -19.62 5.78
N GLY A 78 7.83 -20.63 5.77
CA GLY A 78 7.82 -21.71 6.76
C GLY A 78 6.89 -21.49 7.94
N GLU A 79 6.38 -20.28 8.16
CA GLU A 79 5.37 -20.01 9.19
C GLU A 79 3.96 -20.34 8.67
N ARG A 80 3.11 -20.92 9.53
CA ARG A 80 1.75 -21.34 9.18
C ARG A 80 0.71 -20.23 9.32
N LYS A 81 0.99 -19.27 10.20
CA LYS A 81 0.14 -18.14 10.56
C LYS A 81 0.97 -16.87 10.54
N ASP A 82 0.32 -15.73 10.54
CA ASP A 82 0.99 -14.44 10.49
C ASP A 82 1.68 -14.14 11.83
N LEU A 83 2.77 -13.39 11.74
CA LEU A 83 3.43 -12.73 12.86
C LEU A 83 3.07 -11.24 12.84
N LEU A 84 3.08 -10.63 14.02
CA LEU A 84 2.77 -9.21 14.18
C LEU A 84 4.04 -8.42 14.46
N PHE A 85 4.42 -7.56 13.53
CA PHE A 85 5.45 -6.54 13.77
C PHE A 85 4.80 -5.30 14.39
N LEU A 86 5.36 -4.85 15.51
CA LEU A 86 4.93 -3.65 16.23
C LEU A 86 6.14 -2.74 16.47
N LEU A 87 5.98 -1.46 16.17
CA LEU A 87 6.93 -0.40 16.52
C LEU A 87 6.26 0.60 17.48
N THR A 88 7.03 1.14 18.40
CA THR A 88 6.62 2.20 19.31
C THR A 88 7.23 3.55 18.94
N GLU A 89 6.59 4.65 19.32
CA GLU A 89 7.13 6.02 19.13
C GLU A 89 8.52 6.20 19.75
N ARG A 90 8.89 5.39 20.75
CA ARG A 90 10.23 5.37 21.37
C ARG A 90 11.20 4.40 20.69
N TYR A 91 10.97 4.06 19.42
CA TYR A 91 11.85 3.24 18.59
C TYR A 91 12.11 1.81 19.09
N ARG A 92 11.30 1.33 20.04
CA ARG A 92 11.32 -0.08 20.44
C ARG A 92 10.38 -0.86 19.55
N PHE A 93 10.87 -1.96 18.98
CA PHE A 93 10.06 -2.87 18.18
C PHE A 93 9.96 -4.25 18.83
N CYS A 94 8.92 -4.98 18.48
CA CYS A 94 8.80 -6.40 18.75
C CYS A 94 8.08 -7.14 17.63
N VAL A 95 8.38 -8.43 17.51
CA VAL A 95 7.63 -9.39 16.71
C VAL A 95 6.90 -10.31 17.66
N LEU A 96 5.58 -10.35 17.53
CA LEU A 96 4.68 -11.10 18.40
C LEU A 96 4.07 -12.28 17.63
N GLU A 97 3.94 -13.39 18.32
CA GLU A 97 3.21 -14.58 17.87
C GLU A 97 2.08 -14.87 18.86
N PHE A 98 0.90 -15.25 18.34
CA PHE A 98 -0.21 -15.67 19.20
C PHE A 98 -0.10 -17.15 19.58
N ASN A 99 -0.06 -17.47 20.87
CA ASN A 99 -0.16 -18.84 21.36
C ASN A 99 -1.62 -19.20 21.64
N GLU A 100 -2.20 -20.07 20.82
CA GLU A 100 -3.60 -20.49 20.93
C GLU A 100 -3.90 -21.26 22.22
N ALA A 101 -3.00 -22.16 22.63
CA ALA A 101 -3.20 -23.01 23.81
C ALA A 101 -3.24 -22.20 25.12
N LYS A 102 -2.42 -21.15 25.21
CA LYS A 102 -2.36 -20.26 26.38
C LYS A 102 -3.20 -18.99 26.24
N ARG A 103 -3.62 -18.64 25.02
CA ARG A 103 -4.23 -17.35 24.67
C ARG A 103 -3.35 -16.16 25.10
N GLU A 104 -2.05 -16.28 24.84
CA GLU A 104 -1.04 -15.30 25.21
C GLU A 104 -0.22 -14.87 23.99
N LEU A 105 0.37 -13.67 24.06
CA LEU A 105 1.32 -13.21 23.07
C LEU A 105 2.74 -13.60 23.48
N ILE A 106 3.46 -14.24 22.57
CA ILE A 106 4.86 -14.60 22.73
C ILE A 106 5.70 -13.62 21.91
N THR A 107 6.67 -12.98 22.57
CA THR A 107 7.66 -12.15 21.89
C THR A 107 8.70 -13.05 21.22
N ARG A 108 8.67 -13.11 19.89
CA ARG A 108 9.64 -13.86 19.08
C ARG A 108 10.95 -13.10 18.90
N ALA A 109 10.87 -11.78 18.75
CA ALA A 109 12.01 -10.89 18.65
C ALA A 109 11.66 -9.52 19.23
N HIS A 110 12.65 -8.80 19.74
CA HIS A 110 12.50 -7.41 20.16
C HIS A 110 13.83 -6.67 20.02
N GLY A 111 13.77 -5.35 19.93
CA GLY A 111 14.98 -4.53 19.80
C GLY A 111 14.72 -3.04 19.93
N ASP A 112 15.81 -2.29 19.89
CA ASP A 112 15.82 -0.83 19.81
C ASP A 112 16.38 -0.43 18.44
N VAL A 113 15.63 0.36 17.69
CA VAL A 113 16.00 0.90 16.38
C VAL A 113 16.25 2.40 16.43
N ALA A 114 16.41 3.00 17.62
CA ALA A 114 16.83 4.39 17.74
C ALA A 114 18.26 4.58 17.21
N ASP A 115 18.46 5.61 16.40
CA ASP A 115 19.79 6.07 16.03
C ASP A 115 20.29 7.09 17.05
N LYS A 116 21.60 7.09 17.32
CA LYS A 116 22.21 8.03 18.28
C LYS A 116 22.16 9.49 17.79
N VAL A 117 22.11 9.67 16.47
CA VAL A 117 22.12 10.96 15.77
C VAL A 117 21.14 10.86 14.61
N GLY A 118 20.36 11.90 14.40
CA GLY A 118 19.40 12.00 13.30
C GLY A 118 18.27 12.96 13.64
N ARG A 119 17.72 13.64 12.64
CA ARG A 119 16.50 14.43 12.78
C ARG A 119 15.30 13.48 12.61
N PRO A 120 14.42 13.32 13.62
CA PRO A 120 13.22 12.49 13.47
C PRO A 120 12.31 13.03 12.36
N CYS A 121 11.67 12.12 11.62
CA CYS A 121 10.75 12.50 10.55
C CYS A 121 9.53 13.26 11.10
N GLU A 122 9.21 14.41 10.50
CA GLU A 122 8.08 15.24 10.92
C GLU A 122 6.72 14.60 10.61
N ALA A 123 6.64 13.85 9.49
CA ALA A 123 5.42 13.15 9.05
C ALA A 123 5.09 11.89 9.89
N GLY A 124 5.94 11.54 10.85
CA GLY A 124 5.81 10.35 11.68
C GLY A 124 6.69 9.19 11.21
N GLN A 125 6.62 8.08 11.97
CA GLN A 125 7.39 6.88 11.69
C GLN A 125 6.65 6.01 10.67
N ILE A 126 7.30 5.67 9.57
CA ILE A 126 6.74 4.75 8.57
C ILE A 126 7.44 3.40 8.71
N GLY A 127 6.65 2.33 8.79
CA GLY A 127 7.16 0.96 8.78
C GLY A 127 6.43 0.11 7.76
N ILE A 128 7.20 -0.47 6.85
CA ILE A 128 6.73 -1.26 5.71
C ILE A 128 7.47 -2.59 5.66
N ILE A 129 6.80 -3.62 5.18
CA ILE A 129 7.35 -4.98 5.06
C ILE A 129 7.33 -5.36 3.59
N ASP A 130 8.42 -5.94 3.12
CA ASP A 130 8.50 -6.48 1.76
C ASP A 130 7.45 -7.59 1.54
N PRO A 131 6.71 -7.61 0.41
CA PRO A 131 5.65 -8.58 0.16
C PRO A 131 6.09 -10.05 0.28
N ASP A 132 7.33 -10.36 -0.10
CA ASP A 132 7.91 -11.70 0.00
C ASP A 132 8.54 -11.98 1.38
N CYS A 133 8.33 -11.08 2.34
CA CYS A 133 8.87 -11.12 3.70
C CYS A 133 10.40 -11.23 3.74
N ARG A 134 11.12 -10.58 2.81
CA ARG A 134 12.60 -10.58 2.76
C ARG A 134 13.23 -9.60 3.75
N LEU A 135 12.56 -8.48 4.02
CA LEU A 135 13.05 -7.44 4.93
C LEU A 135 11.92 -6.54 5.44
N ILE A 136 12.20 -5.83 6.51
CA ILE A 136 11.38 -4.75 7.07
C ILE A 136 12.11 -3.43 6.83
N GLY A 137 11.42 -2.47 6.25
CA GLY A 137 11.91 -1.11 6.02
C GLY A 137 11.27 -0.14 6.99
N LEU A 138 12.08 0.72 7.61
CA LEU A 138 11.68 1.71 8.58
C LEU A 138 12.23 3.08 8.19
N HIS A 139 11.36 4.07 8.09
CA HIS A 139 11.74 5.47 7.94
C HIS A 139 11.45 6.20 9.25
N LEU A 140 12.52 6.52 9.98
CA LEU A 140 12.49 7.03 11.35
C LEU A 140 13.16 8.40 11.48
N TYR A 141 14.14 8.66 10.62
CA TYR A 141 14.95 9.88 10.57
C TYR A 141 15.12 10.33 9.12
N ASP A 142 15.17 11.64 8.90
CA ASP A 142 15.37 12.21 7.57
C ASP A 142 16.73 11.80 6.99
N GLY A 143 16.77 11.51 5.69
CA GLY A 143 17.98 11.09 4.98
C GLY A 143 18.45 9.65 5.26
N HIS A 144 17.72 8.91 6.10
CA HIS A 144 18.03 7.53 6.43
C HIS A 144 16.82 6.61 6.25
N PHE A 145 17.06 5.48 5.62
CA PHE A 145 16.13 4.36 5.58
C PHE A 145 16.76 3.18 6.31
N LYS A 146 16.09 2.65 7.33
CA LYS A 146 16.61 1.57 8.16
C LYS A 146 16.01 0.25 7.69
N ILE A 147 16.85 -0.75 7.51
CA ILE A 147 16.46 -2.06 7.00
C ILE A 147 16.76 -3.11 8.06
N ILE A 148 15.78 -3.99 8.31
CA ILE A 148 15.92 -5.19 9.13
C ILE A 148 15.71 -6.40 8.21
N PRO A 149 16.77 -7.10 7.78
CA PRO A 149 16.64 -8.28 6.94
C PRO A 149 15.94 -9.43 7.68
N ILE A 150 15.18 -10.24 6.93
CA ILE A 150 14.58 -11.48 7.42
C ILE A 150 15.25 -12.64 6.70
N VAL A 151 15.94 -13.50 7.44
CA VAL A 151 16.60 -14.71 6.91
C VAL A 151 16.08 -15.91 7.70
N ASP A 152 15.57 -16.91 6.98
CA ASP A 152 14.97 -18.13 7.56
C ASP A 152 13.93 -17.86 8.66
N GLY A 153 13.11 -16.81 8.47
CA GLY A 153 12.08 -16.39 9.43
C GLY A 153 12.59 -15.65 10.67
N ALA A 154 13.91 -15.42 10.79
CA ALA A 154 14.51 -14.67 11.88
C ALA A 154 14.98 -13.28 11.41
N LEU A 155 14.74 -12.27 12.24
CA LEU A 155 15.25 -10.92 12.03
C LEU A 155 16.77 -10.88 12.25
N GLN A 156 17.46 -10.24 11.32
CA GLN A 156 18.90 -10.00 11.38
C GLN A 156 19.21 -8.61 11.94
N GLU A 157 20.51 -8.32 12.11
CA GLU A 157 20.96 -7.00 12.55
C GLU A 157 20.51 -5.90 11.57
N ALA A 158 19.93 -4.83 12.13
CA ALA A 158 19.46 -3.70 11.36
C ALA A 158 20.62 -2.83 10.86
N PHE A 159 20.49 -2.23 9.68
CA PHE A 159 21.44 -1.24 9.17
C PHE A 159 20.71 -0.08 8.51
N ASN A 160 21.38 1.08 8.45
CA ASN A 160 20.88 2.25 7.76
C ASN A 160 21.48 2.33 6.37
N VAL A 161 20.64 2.70 5.40
CA VAL A 161 21.04 3.13 4.07
C VAL A 161 20.71 4.61 3.91
N ARG A 162 21.54 5.30 3.13
CA ARG A 162 21.31 6.70 2.81
C ARG A 162 20.12 6.79 1.86
N LEU A 163 19.18 7.67 2.18
CA LEU A 163 18.09 8.07 1.30
C LEU A 163 18.32 9.53 0.94
N ASP A 164 18.44 9.83 -0.36
CA ASP A 164 18.78 11.19 -0.79
C ASP A 164 17.57 12.14 -0.70
N GLU A 165 16.36 11.59 -0.74
CA GLU A 165 15.10 12.30 -0.55
C GLU A 165 14.88 12.67 0.92
N LEU A 166 14.99 13.96 1.24
CA LEU A 166 14.88 14.44 2.62
C LEU A 166 13.43 14.52 3.12
N LYS A 167 12.50 14.97 2.26
CA LYS A 167 11.08 15.14 2.63
C LYS A 167 10.24 14.04 2.00
N VAL A 168 10.28 12.86 2.62
CA VAL A 168 9.47 11.70 2.23
C VAL A 168 8.03 11.90 2.71
N LEU A 169 7.07 11.67 1.83
CA LEU A 169 5.63 11.75 2.11
C LEU A 169 5.05 10.38 2.41
N ASP A 170 5.38 9.37 1.59
CA ASP A 170 4.93 8.00 1.78
C ASP A 170 5.91 7.00 1.14
N LEU A 171 5.88 5.76 1.63
CA LEU A 171 6.77 4.67 1.21
C LEU A 171 5.99 3.37 1.06
N ALA A 172 6.31 2.59 0.03
CA ALA A 172 5.75 1.25 -0.13
C ALA A 172 6.76 0.29 -0.78
N PHE A 173 6.77 -0.98 -0.39
CA PHE A 173 7.43 -2.02 -1.19
C PHE A 173 6.51 -2.46 -2.32
N LEU A 174 7.07 -2.55 -3.53
CA LEU A 174 6.36 -3.02 -4.72
C LEU A 174 6.24 -4.55 -4.71
N HIS A 175 5.16 -5.06 -5.30
CA HIS A 175 4.95 -6.49 -5.49
C HIS A 175 5.65 -6.99 -6.76
N GLY A 176 5.68 -8.31 -6.96
CA GLY A 176 6.15 -8.92 -8.22
C GLY A 176 7.63 -8.69 -8.55
N CYS A 177 8.42 -8.11 -7.64
CA CYS A 177 9.82 -7.77 -7.86
C CYS A 177 10.77 -8.86 -7.34
N ALA A 178 11.66 -9.35 -8.21
CA ALA A 178 12.67 -10.35 -7.85
C ALA A 178 13.65 -9.87 -6.77
N VAL A 179 13.89 -8.56 -6.71
CA VAL A 179 14.65 -7.85 -5.66
C VAL A 179 13.67 -6.97 -4.86
N PRO A 180 13.83 -6.77 -3.54
CA PRO A 180 13.00 -5.84 -2.80
C PRO A 180 13.10 -4.43 -3.41
N THR A 181 11.99 -3.92 -3.94
CA THR A 181 11.92 -2.61 -4.60
C THR A 181 11.06 -1.67 -3.79
N LEU A 182 11.65 -0.58 -3.32
CA LEU A 182 11.03 0.48 -2.55
C LEU A 182 10.54 1.58 -3.50
N ALA A 183 9.28 1.97 -3.41
CA ALA A 183 8.75 3.20 -3.99
C ALA A 183 8.75 4.31 -2.95
N VAL A 184 9.30 5.47 -3.33
CA VAL A 184 9.47 6.65 -2.47
C VAL A 184 8.72 7.82 -3.09
N LEU A 185 7.64 8.25 -2.45
CA LEU A 185 6.96 9.50 -2.77
C LEU A 185 7.55 10.61 -1.90
N PHE A 186 8.05 11.66 -2.52
CA PHE A 186 8.76 12.73 -1.83
C PHE A 186 8.47 14.11 -2.43
N GLU A 187 8.79 15.14 -1.67
CA GLU A 187 8.68 16.54 -2.10
C GLU A 187 10.07 17.17 -2.17
N ASP A 188 10.36 17.88 -3.26
CA ASP A 188 11.63 18.56 -3.46
C ASP A 188 11.67 19.96 -2.80
N THR A 189 12.79 20.66 -2.95
CA THR A 189 12.97 22.03 -2.40
C THR A 189 12.13 23.09 -3.09
N LYS A 190 11.48 22.77 -4.22
CA LYS A 190 10.55 23.63 -4.96
C LYS A 190 9.10 23.26 -4.70
N GLU A 191 8.83 22.46 -3.66
CA GLU A 191 7.49 21.98 -3.29
C GLU A 191 6.83 21.16 -4.41
N GLN A 192 7.63 20.55 -5.29
CA GLN A 192 7.13 19.61 -6.31
C GLN A 192 7.21 18.19 -5.79
N ARG A 193 6.17 17.40 -6.08
CA ARG A 193 6.08 16.00 -5.64
C ARG A 193 6.55 15.07 -6.75
N HIS A 194 7.33 14.07 -6.37
CA HIS A 194 7.96 13.11 -7.26
C HIS A 194 7.88 11.73 -6.65
N ILE A 195 7.93 10.71 -7.50
CA ILE A 195 8.05 9.32 -7.06
C ILE A 195 9.27 8.66 -7.72
N LYS A 196 10.09 8.01 -6.91
CA LYS A 196 11.26 7.28 -7.37
C LYS A 196 11.27 5.89 -6.78
N THR A 197 11.69 4.90 -7.58
CA THR A 197 11.90 3.54 -7.08
C THR A 197 13.37 3.27 -6.81
N TYR A 198 13.63 2.42 -5.82
CA TYR A 198 14.94 1.97 -5.40
C TYR A 198 14.95 0.45 -5.21
N GLN A 199 15.99 -0.22 -5.69
CA GLN A 199 16.26 -1.62 -5.36
C GLN A 199 17.16 -1.70 -4.13
N VAL A 200 16.76 -2.52 -3.16
CA VAL A 200 17.50 -2.68 -1.90
C VAL A 200 18.55 -3.79 -2.05
N SER A 201 19.84 -3.43 -2.01
CA SER A 201 20.92 -4.41 -1.91
C SER A 201 21.27 -4.68 -0.45
N VAL A 202 20.79 -5.80 0.09
CA VAL A 202 21.14 -6.23 1.47
C VAL A 202 22.62 -6.60 1.59
N LYS A 203 23.21 -7.13 0.52
CA LYS A 203 24.64 -7.53 0.49
C LYS A 203 25.56 -6.32 0.58
N ASP A 204 25.27 -5.29 -0.21
CA ASP A 204 26.12 -4.10 -0.33
C ASP A 204 25.70 -2.99 0.63
N LYS A 205 24.56 -3.16 1.32
CA LYS A 205 23.95 -2.20 2.25
C LYS A 205 23.75 -0.83 1.60
N GLU A 206 23.15 -0.83 0.42
CA GLU A 206 22.89 0.38 -0.37
C GLU A 206 21.53 0.32 -1.07
N LEU A 207 21.02 1.49 -1.44
CA LEU A 207 19.90 1.64 -2.37
C LEU A 207 20.45 1.88 -3.77
N ARG A 208 19.99 1.09 -4.74
CA ARG A 208 20.29 1.27 -6.17
C ARG A 208 19.07 1.85 -6.86
N ASP A 209 19.29 2.55 -7.97
CA ASP A 209 18.18 3.04 -8.77
C ASP A 209 17.25 1.89 -9.19
N GLY A 210 15.96 2.10 -8.97
CA GLY A 210 14.91 1.13 -9.28
C GLY A 210 14.46 1.18 -10.74
N PRO A 211 13.46 0.34 -11.10
CA PRO A 211 13.02 0.16 -12.47
C PRO A 211 12.38 1.40 -13.11
N TRP A 212 11.78 2.30 -12.34
CA TRP A 212 11.08 3.48 -12.86
C TRP A 212 11.05 4.65 -11.88
N SER A 213 10.83 5.85 -12.41
CA SER A 213 10.66 7.08 -11.64
C SER A 213 9.80 8.06 -12.44
N GLU A 214 8.93 8.81 -11.76
CA GLU A 214 8.10 9.83 -12.37
C GLU A 214 8.25 11.14 -11.60
N ALA A 215 8.42 12.24 -12.34
CA ALA A 215 8.64 13.56 -11.78
C ALA A 215 7.40 14.44 -11.97
N CYS A 216 7.29 15.50 -11.16
CA CYS A 216 6.25 16.52 -11.30
C CYS A 216 4.83 15.94 -11.24
N LEU A 217 4.58 15.10 -10.22
CA LEU A 217 3.24 14.63 -9.90
C LEU A 217 2.36 15.78 -9.41
N ASP A 218 1.06 15.51 -9.30
CA ASP A 218 0.09 16.42 -8.67
C ASP A 218 0.60 16.88 -7.30
N SER A 219 0.48 18.18 -7.01
CA SER A 219 0.92 18.77 -5.74
C SER A 219 0.12 18.23 -4.54
N GLY A 220 -1.02 17.58 -4.78
CA GLY A 220 -1.81 16.85 -3.80
C GLY A 220 -1.41 15.38 -3.58
N SER A 221 -0.47 14.82 -4.36
CA SER A 221 0.00 13.42 -4.28
C SER A 221 0.49 13.04 -2.88
N SER A 222 -0.23 12.19 -2.14
CA SER A 222 0.06 11.97 -0.72
C SER A 222 0.14 10.50 -0.31
N LEU A 223 -0.29 9.58 -1.16
CA LEU A 223 -0.42 8.16 -0.82
C LEU A 223 0.08 7.28 -1.95
N VAL A 224 0.86 6.26 -1.61
CA VAL A 224 1.35 5.22 -2.53
C VAL A 224 0.65 3.90 -2.22
N VAL A 225 -0.10 3.41 -3.20
CA VAL A 225 -0.81 2.13 -3.13
C VAL A 225 -0.06 1.12 -4.01
N PRO A 226 0.74 0.21 -3.46
CA PRO A 226 1.39 -0.82 -4.25
C PRO A 226 0.34 -1.78 -4.82
N VAL A 227 0.41 -2.03 -6.13
CA VAL A 227 -0.54 -2.92 -6.81
C VAL A 227 -0.08 -4.36 -6.64
N ARG A 228 -0.96 -5.23 -6.14
CA ARG A 228 -0.58 -6.64 -5.93
C ARG A 228 -0.30 -7.31 -7.27
N ASN A 229 0.60 -8.30 -7.26
CA ASN A 229 0.99 -9.09 -8.43
C ASN A 229 1.62 -8.29 -9.60
N THR A 230 1.87 -6.99 -9.43
CA THR A 230 2.56 -6.16 -10.42
C THR A 230 3.74 -5.43 -9.79
N SER A 231 4.69 -5.00 -10.62
CA SER A 231 5.82 -4.12 -10.27
C SER A 231 5.43 -2.64 -10.21
N GLY A 232 4.12 -2.35 -10.17
CA GLY A 232 3.58 -1.00 -10.24
C GLY A 232 2.94 -0.52 -8.95
N ALA A 233 2.68 0.78 -8.88
CA ALA A 233 1.95 1.41 -7.79
C ALA A 233 1.00 2.48 -8.32
N VAL A 234 -0.09 2.72 -7.60
CA VAL A 234 -0.97 3.86 -7.81
C VAL A 234 -0.60 4.95 -6.82
N VAL A 235 -0.27 6.14 -7.31
CA VAL A 235 -0.14 7.34 -6.50
C VAL A 235 -1.48 8.06 -6.47
N ILE A 236 -2.02 8.29 -5.28
CA ILE A 236 -3.27 9.02 -5.09
C ILE A 236 -2.96 10.47 -4.70
N GLY A 237 -3.36 11.40 -5.56
CA GLY A 237 -3.35 12.83 -5.31
C GLY A 237 -4.70 13.38 -4.88
N GLU A 238 -4.83 14.70 -4.92
CA GLU A 238 -6.10 15.36 -4.55
C GLU A 238 -7.08 15.38 -5.72
N GLN A 239 -6.56 15.51 -6.94
CA GLN A 239 -7.36 15.65 -8.15
C GLN A 239 -7.15 14.51 -9.16
N ALA A 240 -6.11 13.69 -8.98
CA ALA A 240 -5.84 12.56 -9.87
C ALA A 240 -5.29 11.35 -9.12
N ALA A 241 -5.55 10.16 -9.67
CA ALA A 241 -4.91 8.90 -9.32
C ALA A 241 -4.05 8.44 -10.49
N ILE A 242 -2.78 8.17 -10.25
CA ILE A 242 -1.79 7.86 -11.29
C ILE A 242 -1.19 6.47 -11.03
N TYR A 243 -1.46 5.51 -11.91
CA TYR A 243 -0.76 4.24 -11.94
C TYR A 243 0.58 4.36 -12.66
N LEU A 244 1.64 3.82 -12.06
CA LEU A 244 3.00 3.84 -12.55
C LEU A 244 3.60 2.44 -12.46
N SER A 245 4.30 2.03 -13.52
CA SER A 245 5.04 0.76 -13.61
C SER A 245 6.24 0.93 -14.55
N ASP A 246 7.05 -0.11 -14.70
CA ASP A 246 8.19 -0.15 -15.61
C ASP A 246 7.80 0.00 -17.09
N SER A 247 6.62 -0.49 -17.46
CA SER A 247 6.15 -0.46 -18.84
C SER A 247 5.07 0.60 -19.11
N SER A 248 4.49 1.20 -18.06
CA SER A 248 3.19 1.85 -18.17
C SER A 248 2.95 2.98 -17.20
N VAL A 249 2.30 4.04 -17.69
CA VAL A 249 1.79 5.16 -16.89
C VAL A 249 0.34 5.42 -17.29
N CYS A 250 -0.57 5.44 -16.32
CA CYS A 250 -1.98 5.74 -16.53
C CYS A 250 -2.45 6.75 -15.50
N SER A 251 -3.21 7.77 -15.90
CA SER A 251 -3.78 8.76 -14.99
C SER A 251 -5.29 8.78 -15.13
N ALA A 252 -5.99 8.95 -14.01
CA ALA A 252 -7.43 9.14 -13.94
C ALA A 252 -7.73 10.34 -13.05
N SER A 253 -8.58 11.26 -13.53
CA SER A 253 -9.09 12.35 -12.69
C SER A 253 -10.00 11.78 -11.60
N ILE A 254 -9.90 12.32 -10.40
CA ILE A 254 -10.79 12.00 -9.28
C ILE A 254 -11.46 13.27 -8.79
N LYS A 255 -12.63 13.11 -8.15
CA LYS A 255 -13.28 14.23 -7.48
C LYS A 255 -12.31 14.83 -6.44
N PRO A 256 -12.06 16.16 -6.43
CA PRO A 256 -11.15 16.79 -5.51
C PRO A 256 -11.41 16.41 -4.05
N THR A 257 -10.51 15.62 -3.47
CA THR A 257 -10.58 15.19 -2.07
C THR A 257 -9.23 14.70 -1.58
N MET A 258 -8.98 14.79 -0.28
CA MET A 258 -7.77 14.27 0.33
C MET A 258 -8.02 12.88 0.88
N VAL A 259 -7.61 11.86 0.13
CA VAL A 259 -7.62 10.47 0.58
C VAL A 259 -6.64 10.29 1.73
N LYS A 260 -7.08 9.62 2.80
CA LYS A 260 -6.31 9.42 4.04
C LYS A 260 -5.99 7.97 4.35
N ALA A 261 -6.76 7.04 3.82
CA ALA A 261 -6.56 5.63 4.06
C ALA A 261 -6.95 4.82 2.83
N PHE A 262 -6.34 3.65 2.68
CA PHE A 262 -6.74 2.67 1.70
C PHE A 262 -6.70 1.26 2.29
N ALA A 263 -7.44 0.34 1.67
CA ALA A 263 -7.36 -1.09 1.93
C ALA A 263 -7.62 -1.86 0.63
N SER A 264 -6.88 -2.94 0.36
CA SER A 264 -7.23 -3.81 -0.77
C SER A 264 -8.47 -4.63 -0.45
N VAL A 265 -9.29 -4.87 -1.47
CA VAL A 265 -10.50 -5.69 -1.38
C VAL A 265 -10.29 -6.95 -2.21
N GLY A 266 -10.42 -8.10 -1.56
CA GLY A 266 -10.17 -9.39 -2.20
C GLY A 266 -8.68 -9.72 -2.37
N ASP A 267 -8.44 -10.89 -2.93
CA ASP A 267 -7.09 -11.45 -3.09
C ASP A 267 -6.50 -11.20 -4.49
N ASP A 268 -7.35 -10.77 -5.43
CA ASP A 268 -7.00 -10.50 -6.83
C ASP A 268 -6.10 -9.27 -7.02
N GLY A 269 -6.16 -8.31 -6.08
CA GLY A 269 -5.46 -7.03 -6.21
C GLY A 269 -6.10 -6.07 -7.19
N SER A 270 -7.35 -6.35 -7.61
CA SER A 270 -8.06 -5.56 -8.61
C SER A 270 -8.75 -4.33 -8.00
N ARG A 271 -9.09 -4.42 -6.71
CA ARG A 271 -9.97 -3.47 -6.02
C ARG A 271 -9.35 -2.91 -4.74
N TYR A 272 -9.54 -1.62 -4.53
CA TYR A 272 -9.09 -0.91 -3.34
C TYR A 272 -10.19 0.00 -2.83
N LEU A 273 -10.45 -0.03 -1.53
CA LEU A 273 -11.26 0.97 -0.84
C LEU A 273 -10.38 2.16 -0.49
N LEU A 274 -10.85 3.36 -0.79
CA LEU A 274 -10.22 4.62 -0.42
C LEU A 274 -11.14 5.38 0.53
N GLY A 275 -10.61 5.86 1.65
CA GLY A 275 -11.32 6.70 2.61
C GLY A 275 -10.75 8.10 2.63
N ASP A 276 -11.59 9.11 2.47
CA ASP A 276 -11.15 10.51 2.55
C ASP A 276 -11.32 11.13 3.94
N TYR A 277 -10.82 12.35 4.11
CA TYR A 277 -10.90 13.09 5.37
C TYR A 277 -12.33 13.54 5.75
N LEU A 278 -13.28 13.49 4.83
CA LEU A 278 -14.70 13.83 5.05
C LEU A 278 -15.52 12.60 5.49
N GLY A 279 -14.94 11.40 5.43
CA GLY A 279 -15.60 10.13 5.74
C GLY A 279 -16.30 9.49 4.54
N ASN A 280 -16.04 9.96 3.31
CA ASN A 280 -16.50 9.29 2.11
C ASN A 280 -15.65 8.04 1.83
N LEU A 281 -16.30 7.03 1.24
CA LEU A 281 -15.66 5.80 0.80
C LEU A 281 -15.78 5.69 -0.73
N PHE A 282 -14.65 5.41 -1.38
CA PHE A 282 -14.56 5.21 -2.82
C PHE A 282 -14.00 3.82 -3.12
N LEU A 283 -14.38 3.25 -4.26
CA LEU A 283 -13.84 2.00 -4.75
C LEU A 283 -12.98 2.28 -6.00
N LEU A 284 -11.68 2.03 -5.90
CA LEU A 284 -10.77 2.03 -7.05
C LEU A 284 -10.72 0.61 -7.63
N HIS A 285 -10.96 0.47 -8.94
CA HIS A 285 -10.98 -0.81 -9.64
C HIS A 285 -10.11 -0.74 -10.91
N TYR A 286 -9.04 -1.54 -10.99
CA TYR A 286 -8.06 -1.47 -12.09
C TYR A 286 -8.26 -2.54 -13.18
N GLU A 287 -8.82 -3.72 -12.86
CA GLU A 287 -8.92 -4.84 -13.82
C GLU A 287 -10.10 -4.70 -14.81
N MET A 288 -11.24 -4.20 -14.34
CA MET A 288 -12.45 -4.09 -15.16
C MET A 288 -12.25 -3.22 -16.40
N LEU A 289 -11.68 -2.03 -16.25
CA LEU A 289 -11.47 -1.12 -17.38
C LEU A 289 -10.51 -1.70 -18.42
N ALA A 290 -9.49 -2.44 -17.99
CA ALA A 290 -8.54 -3.09 -18.89
C ALA A 290 -9.22 -4.20 -19.70
N LYS A 291 -10.06 -5.02 -19.06
CA LYS A 291 -10.86 -6.04 -19.75
C LYS A 291 -11.86 -5.42 -20.72
N VAL A 292 -12.52 -4.33 -20.32
CA VAL A 292 -13.46 -3.58 -21.18
C VAL A 292 -12.74 -3.03 -22.41
N GLN A 293 -11.57 -2.42 -22.25
CA GLN A 293 -10.74 -1.98 -23.38
C GLN A 293 -10.37 -3.13 -24.31
N ILE A 294 -9.91 -4.26 -23.78
CA ILE A 294 -9.56 -5.44 -24.58
C ILE A 294 -10.78 -5.94 -25.36
N ALA A 295 -11.96 -6.00 -24.74
CA ALA A 295 -13.19 -6.38 -25.41
C ALA A 295 -13.57 -5.36 -26.50
N LEU A 296 -13.48 -4.05 -26.21
CA LEU A 296 -13.77 -2.98 -27.16
C LEU A 296 -12.85 -3.02 -28.38
N THR A 297 -11.54 -3.26 -28.22
CA THR A 297 -10.62 -3.39 -29.37
C THR A 297 -10.95 -4.54 -30.32
N LYS A 298 -11.73 -5.54 -29.89
CA LYS A 298 -12.19 -6.64 -30.76
C LYS A 298 -13.48 -6.30 -31.50
N VAL A 299 -14.32 -5.43 -30.92
CA VAL A 299 -15.63 -5.07 -31.47
C VAL A 299 -15.54 -3.80 -32.32
N ILE A 300 -14.73 -2.84 -31.90
CA ILE A 300 -14.52 -1.57 -32.57
C ILE A 300 -13.26 -1.69 -33.45
N SER A 301 -13.48 -1.73 -34.75
CA SER A 301 -12.41 -1.65 -35.75
C SER A 301 -12.17 -0.19 -36.17
N GLY A 302 -10.91 0.26 -36.13
CA GLY A 302 -10.51 1.58 -36.61
C GLY A 302 -10.80 1.76 -38.10
N VAL A 303 -11.28 2.94 -38.50
CA VAL A 303 -11.53 3.28 -39.91
C VAL A 303 -10.21 3.24 -40.69
N GLY A 304 -10.22 2.60 -41.86
CA GLY A 304 -9.03 2.48 -42.71
C GLY A 304 -8.11 1.31 -42.36
N GLY A 305 -8.53 0.38 -41.50
CA GLY A 305 -7.74 -0.81 -41.15
C GLY A 305 -6.59 -0.52 -40.18
N LEU A 306 -6.65 0.61 -39.48
CA LEU A 306 -5.66 1.01 -38.48
C LEU A 306 -5.97 0.31 -37.15
N GLU A 307 -5.04 -0.49 -36.65
CA GLU A 307 -5.21 -1.17 -35.37
C GLU A 307 -4.98 -0.22 -34.20
N HIS A 308 -5.87 -0.27 -33.21
CA HIS A 308 -5.73 0.50 -31.96
C HIS A 308 -4.39 0.24 -31.26
N LYS A 309 -3.93 -1.02 -31.27
CA LYS A 309 -2.65 -1.44 -30.71
C LYS A 309 -1.47 -0.77 -31.40
N GLU A 310 -1.53 -0.60 -32.73
CA GLU A 310 -0.49 0.10 -33.49
C GLU A 310 -0.52 1.60 -33.21
N TYR A 311 -1.70 2.21 -33.19
CA TYR A 311 -1.89 3.64 -32.87
C TYR A 311 -1.32 4.01 -31.50
N ARG A 312 -1.53 3.15 -30.50
CA ARG A 312 -1.10 3.37 -29.12
C ARG A 312 0.32 2.87 -28.81
N SER A 313 0.96 2.15 -29.73
CA SER A 313 2.34 1.68 -29.55
C SER A 313 3.36 2.82 -29.52
N PHE A 314 4.38 2.71 -28.68
CA PHE A 314 5.46 3.71 -28.66
C PHE A 314 6.34 3.55 -29.91
N GLN A 315 6.49 4.64 -30.66
CA GLN A 315 7.32 4.69 -31.88
C GLN A 315 8.37 5.80 -31.74
N THR A 316 9.63 5.47 -32.06
CA THR A 316 10.68 6.49 -32.18
C THR A 316 10.98 6.77 -33.65
N PRO A 317 11.28 8.04 -34.05
CA PRO A 317 11.48 8.38 -35.46
C PRO A 317 12.65 7.68 -36.15
N PHE A 318 13.58 7.12 -35.36
CA PHE A 318 14.86 6.58 -35.85
C PHE A 318 15.03 5.07 -35.62
N SER A 319 14.08 4.40 -34.97
CA SER A 319 14.13 2.96 -34.71
C SER A 319 12.82 2.28 -35.09
N LYS A 320 12.90 1.16 -35.81
CA LYS A 320 11.75 0.29 -36.12
C LYS A 320 11.30 -0.56 -34.93
N ASN A 321 11.89 -0.40 -33.75
CA ASN A 321 11.43 -1.09 -32.56
C ASN A 321 10.15 -0.40 -32.05
N THR A 322 9.01 -1.04 -32.31
CA THR A 322 7.74 -0.76 -31.65
C THR A 322 7.68 -1.48 -30.31
N ALA A 323 7.40 -0.75 -29.24
CA ALA A 323 7.02 -1.34 -27.96
C ALA A 323 5.49 -1.30 -27.84
N ALA A 324 4.88 -2.41 -27.41
CA ALA A 324 3.44 -2.46 -27.20
C ALA A 324 3.01 -1.43 -26.13
N SER A 325 1.86 -0.79 -26.33
CA SER A 325 1.21 -0.06 -25.25
C SER A 325 0.90 -1.02 -24.11
N GLN A 326 1.42 -0.74 -22.93
CA GLN A 326 1.13 -1.52 -21.72
C GLN A 326 0.68 -0.57 -20.62
N GLY A 327 -0.18 -1.10 -19.73
CA GLY A 327 -0.69 -0.54 -18.46
C GLY A 327 -1.23 0.90 -18.47
N PHE A 328 -1.73 1.35 -19.60
CA PHE A 328 -2.65 2.48 -19.67
C PHE A 328 -3.98 2.07 -20.28
N ILE A 329 -5.01 2.80 -19.87
CA ILE A 329 -6.37 2.63 -20.36
C ILE A 329 -6.71 3.87 -21.17
N ASP A 330 -7.07 3.64 -22.42
CA ASP A 330 -7.52 4.64 -23.37
C ASP A 330 -8.95 5.04 -23.01
N GLY A 331 -9.08 6.12 -22.23
CA GLY A 331 -10.36 6.67 -21.79
C GLY A 331 -11.29 6.95 -22.96
N ASP A 332 -10.78 7.54 -24.05
CA ASP A 332 -11.57 7.83 -25.26
C ASP A 332 -12.14 6.55 -25.88
N LEU A 333 -11.39 5.44 -25.86
CA LEU A 333 -11.88 4.16 -26.36
C LEU A 333 -12.88 3.53 -25.39
N VAL A 334 -12.62 3.58 -24.08
CA VAL A 334 -13.51 2.98 -23.07
C VAL A 334 -14.86 3.70 -23.02
N GLU A 335 -14.87 5.03 -23.12
CA GLU A 335 -16.10 5.82 -23.12
C GLU A 335 -16.98 5.55 -24.35
N GLN A 336 -16.41 5.10 -25.48
CA GLN A 336 -17.20 4.70 -26.66
C GLN A 336 -18.22 3.61 -26.37
N ILE A 337 -18.05 2.81 -25.30
CA ILE A 337 -19.06 1.82 -24.92
C ILE A 337 -20.44 2.46 -24.65
N LEU A 338 -20.45 3.72 -24.18
CA LEU A 338 -21.66 4.50 -23.93
C LEU A 338 -22.33 4.96 -25.23
N ASP A 339 -21.57 5.08 -26.32
CA ASP A 339 -22.10 5.49 -27.63
C ASP A 339 -22.43 4.31 -28.55
N LEU A 340 -21.98 3.10 -28.21
CA LEU A 340 -22.26 1.91 -29.02
C LEU A 340 -23.77 1.58 -29.06
N PRO A 341 -24.29 1.13 -30.22
CA PRO A 341 -25.61 0.51 -30.30
C PRO A 341 -25.71 -0.72 -29.39
N VAL A 342 -26.94 -1.11 -29.03
CA VAL A 342 -27.22 -2.26 -28.13
C VAL A 342 -26.48 -3.52 -28.59
N GLU A 343 -26.52 -3.82 -29.88
CA GLU A 343 -25.85 -4.99 -30.50
C GLU A 343 -24.32 -4.94 -30.30
N GLY A 344 -23.72 -3.75 -30.40
CA GLY A 344 -22.29 -3.54 -30.18
C GLY A 344 -21.92 -3.72 -28.71
N ARG A 345 -22.74 -3.21 -27.79
CA ARG A 345 -22.53 -3.41 -26.35
C ARG A 345 -22.65 -4.87 -25.96
N GLU A 346 -23.65 -5.59 -26.47
CA GLU A 346 -23.82 -7.02 -26.24
C GLU A 346 -22.60 -7.82 -26.72
N ALA A 347 -22.02 -7.47 -27.87
CA ALA A 347 -20.80 -8.10 -28.37
C ALA A 347 -19.60 -7.86 -27.44
N VAL A 348 -19.45 -6.64 -26.90
CA VAL A 348 -18.41 -6.32 -25.91
C VAL A 348 -18.61 -7.13 -24.63
N PHE A 349 -19.84 -7.22 -24.12
CA PHE A 349 -20.13 -8.00 -22.92
C PHE A 349 -19.98 -9.52 -23.13
N ALA A 350 -20.25 -10.02 -24.33
CA ALA A 350 -19.98 -11.42 -24.68
C ALA A 350 -18.48 -11.76 -24.63
N GLU A 351 -17.62 -10.83 -25.06
CA GLU A 351 -16.15 -10.98 -24.96
C GLU A 351 -15.64 -10.99 -23.51
N LEU A 352 -16.38 -10.36 -22.58
CA LEU A 352 -16.10 -10.41 -21.14
C LEU A 352 -16.53 -11.72 -20.48
N LYS A 353 -17.14 -12.65 -21.23
CA LYS A 353 -17.52 -14.01 -20.79
C LYS A 353 -18.32 -14.08 -19.47
N GLY A 354 -19.06 -13.03 -19.16
CA GLY A 354 -19.84 -12.94 -17.91
C GLY A 354 -19.00 -12.81 -16.65
N GLU A 355 -17.70 -12.48 -16.76
CA GLU A 355 -16.85 -12.22 -15.60
C GLU A 355 -17.23 -10.92 -14.87
N ILE A 356 -17.84 -9.98 -15.59
CA ILE A 356 -18.23 -8.66 -15.09
C ILE A 356 -19.66 -8.38 -15.51
N ASP A 357 -20.46 -7.89 -14.56
CA ASP A 357 -21.85 -7.52 -14.79
C ASP A 357 -21.95 -6.28 -15.73
N PRO A 358 -22.77 -6.35 -16.81
CA PRO A 358 -22.92 -5.26 -17.77
C PRO A 358 -23.41 -3.94 -17.18
N GLU A 359 -24.37 -3.96 -16.24
CA GLU A 359 -24.89 -2.74 -15.60
C GLU A 359 -23.79 -2.06 -14.79
N THR A 360 -22.97 -2.84 -14.09
CA THR A 360 -21.82 -2.35 -13.32
C THR A 360 -20.80 -1.65 -14.23
N VAL A 361 -20.51 -2.20 -15.41
CA VAL A 361 -19.59 -1.56 -16.38
C VAL A 361 -20.16 -0.22 -16.85
N LEU A 362 -21.44 -0.19 -17.23
CA LEU A 362 -22.07 1.02 -17.75
C LEU A 362 -22.14 2.13 -16.70
N GLN A 363 -22.59 1.81 -15.49
CA GLN A 363 -22.63 2.79 -14.38
C GLN A 363 -21.24 3.36 -14.09
N PHE A 364 -20.22 2.50 -14.09
CA PHE A 364 -18.86 2.94 -13.79
C PHE A 364 -18.28 3.83 -14.89
N VAL A 365 -18.49 3.50 -16.17
CA VAL A 365 -18.02 4.33 -17.29
C VAL A 365 -18.81 5.65 -17.38
N GLU A 366 -20.11 5.65 -17.08
CA GLU A 366 -20.91 6.88 -16.97
C GLU A 366 -20.40 7.80 -15.84
N GLU A 367 -20.07 7.25 -14.67
CA GLU A 367 -19.49 8.03 -13.58
C GLU A 367 -18.12 8.59 -13.92
N LEU A 368 -17.27 7.83 -14.62
CA LEU A 368 -15.98 8.30 -15.11
C LEU A 368 -16.14 9.47 -16.07
N SER A 369 -16.99 9.33 -17.10
CA SER A 369 -17.22 10.38 -18.10
C SER A 369 -17.75 11.67 -17.45
N ARG A 370 -18.68 11.54 -16.49
CA ARG A 370 -19.20 12.69 -15.70
C ARG A 370 -18.19 13.34 -14.76
N THR A 371 -17.10 12.64 -14.42
CA THR A 371 -16.04 13.16 -13.53
C THR A 371 -14.92 13.81 -14.33
N LEU A 372 -14.72 13.40 -15.59
CA LEU A 372 -13.69 13.87 -16.50
C LEU A 372 -14.14 15.06 -17.38
N HIS A 373 -15.45 15.22 -17.57
CA HIS A 373 -16.10 16.29 -18.33
C HIS A 373 -17.09 17.06 -17.44
#